data_AF-A0A8S3GY29-F1
#
_entry.id   AF-A0A8S3GY29-F1
#
_cell.length_a   1.000
_cell.length_b   1.000
_cell.length_c   1.000
_cell.angle_alpha   90.00
_cell.angle_beta   90.00
_cell.angle_gamma   90.00
#
_symmetry.space_group_name_H-M   'P 1'
#
loop_
_entity.id
_entity.type
_entity.pdbx_description
1 polymer ?
#
loop_
_entity_poly.entity_id
_entity_poly.type
_entity_poly.pdbx_seq_one_letter_code
_entity_poly.pdbx_strand_id
1 'polypeptide(L)'
;LSGNENCSLREITQAYSILQECFQNLTHQHLQLIKTAVECINVIEMMKKSDLYSTNGQRRFQELRDNLTTQFQLQEFNNMILNSWIMTYSLIEPFTFKAKSFDDFILRIGQISNLEESSLNHIKVINDNIQIVTMWLSAEETTVLDNALITMEHLYKSGSFRVYLRHLTRKPSYYEVGYVIERIQGGIKKAPGDDDKQEVNDEIIQAKKIQFLLSMSDIDDHKRQLTFCNVDVQQNLIYKKALINGQLKLLQTVENIYHILTKLELAGHPDYQLRDESYDIRLQQIQTGSMLNDLRSHQNARLDNAIQVRIQNLDSLYDTMKATHDRWIQNLEKYRQDCPLLKLFSNR
;
A
#
# COMPACT_ATOMS: atom_id res chain seq x y z
N LEU A 1 25.15 -12.08 -37.72
CA LEU A 1 25.53 -12.50 -39.09
C LEU A 1 26.14 -11.29 -39.80
N SER A 2 27.41 -11.02 -39.54
CA SER A 2 28.21 -10.06 -40.30
C SER A 2 28.54 -10.67 -41.68
N GLY A 3 28.42 -9.87 -42.74
CA GLY A 3 28.43 -10.29 -44.14
C GLY A 3 29.66 -11.10 -44.56
N ASN A 4 29.45 -12.39 -44.77
CA ASN A 4 30.36 -13.27 -45.49
C ASN A 4 29.55 -13.88 -46.63
N GLU A 5 29.75 -13.40 -47.86
CA GLU A 5 28.98 -13.78 -49.06
C GLU A 5 29.29 -15.20 -49.57
N ASN A 6 30.20 -15.92 -48.90
CA ASN A 6 30.57 -17.31 -49.21
C ASN A 6 30.10 -18.27 -48.13
N CYS A 7 28.78 -18.33 -47.89
CA CYS A 7 28.21 -19.36 -47.02
C CYS A 7 28.05 -20.64 -47.84
N SER A 8 28.76 -21.71 -47.47
CA SER A 8 28.63 -23.00 -48.12
C SER A 8 27.23 -23.58 -47.87
N LEU A 9 26.71 -24.37 -48.82
CA LEU A 9 25.39 -25.00 -48.70
C LEU A 9 25.25 -25.81 -47.39
N ARG A 10 26.38 -26.39 -46.93
CA ARG A 10 26.49 -27.12 -45.65
C ARG A 10 26.27 -26.20 -44.44
N GLU A 11 26.87 -25.02 -44.42
CA GLU A 11 26.70 -24.04 -43.34
C GLU A 11 25.27 -23.51 -43.28
N ILE A 12 24.63 -23.31 -44.45
CA ILE A 12 23.22 -22.93 -44.54
C ILE A 12 22.33 -24.04 -43.95
N THR A 13 22.56 -25.30 -44.31
CA THR A 13 21.78 -26.44 -43.75
C THR A 13 21.99 -26.57 -42.24
N GLN A 14 23.21 -26.38 -41.74
CA GLN A 14 23.50 -26.40 -40.31
C GLN A 14 22.78 -25.27 -39.57
N ALA A 15 22.82 -24.03 -40.10
CA ALA A 15 22.11 -22.91 -39.51
C ALA A 15 20.59 -23.15 -39.49
N TYR A 16 20.04 -23.77 -40.54
CA TYR A 16 18.63 -24.13 -40.60
C TYR A 16 18.26 -25.20 -39.56
N SER A 17 19.11 -26.20 -39.35
CA SER A 17 18.89 -27.21 -38.31
C SER A 17 18.88 -26.61 -36.90
N ILE A 18 19.80 -25.67 -36.62
CA ILE A 18 19.86 -24.95 -35.34
C ILE A 18 18.61 -24.12 -35.13
N LEU A 19 18.16 -23.38 -36.16
CA LEU A 19 16.91 -22.62 -36.11
C LEU A 19 15.71 -23.54 -35.88
N GLN A 20 15.63 -24.67 -36.58
CA GLN A 20 14.55 -25.62 -36.42
C GLN A 20 14.50 -26.19 -34.99
N GLU A 21 15.64 -26.51 -34.40
CA GLU A 21 15.75 -26.99 -33.02
C GLU A 21 15.32 -25.90 -32.01
N CYS A 22 15.74 -24.64 -32.20
CA CYS A 22 15.31 -23.52 -31.34
C CYS A 22 13.79 -23.33 -31.33
N PHE A 23 13.13 -23.44 -32.48
CA PHE A 23 11.69 -23.20 -32.61
C PHE A 23 10.83 -24.47 -32.46
N GLN A 24 11.44 -25.63 -32.22
CA GLN A 24 10.73 -26.91 -32.21
C GLN A 24 9.60 -26.99 -31.18
N ASN A 25 9.72 -26.24 -30.09
CA ASN A 25 8.74 -26.19 -29.00
C ASN A 25 7.66 -25.12 -29.20
N LEU A 26 7.74 -24.33 -30.28
CA LEU A 26 6.77 -23.27 -30.56
C LEU A 26 5.78 -23.72 -31.63
N THR A 27 4.49 -23.70 -31.27
CA THR A 27 3.39 -23.88 -32.23
C THR A 27 3.12 -22.58 -33.01
N HIS A 28 2.34 -22.69 -34.09
CA HIS A 28 1.85 -21.52 -34.83
C HIS A 28 1.17 -20.48 -33.92
N GLN A 29 0.42 -20.92 -32.89
CA GLN A 29 -0.25 -20.00 -31.96
C GLN A 29 0.74 -19.17 -31.14
N HIS A 30 1.87 -19.73 -30.75
CA HIS A 30 2.92 -19.00 -30.04
C HIS A 30 3.53 -17.90 -30.92
N LEU A 31 3.72 -18.18 -32.21
CA LEU A 31 4.19 -17.18 -33.18
C LEU A 31 3.14 -16.06 -33.39
N GLN A 32 1.85 -16.42 -33.42
CA GLN A 32 0.76 -15.44 -33.48
C GLN A 32 0.65 -14.61 -32.20
N LEU A 33 0.97 -15.19 -31.03
CA LEU A 33 1.07 -14.44 -29.79
C LEU A 33 2.17 -13.38 -29.86
N ILE A 34 3.37 -13.75 -30.32
CA ILE A 34 4.48 -12.79 -30.51
C ILE A 34 4.04 -11.67 -31.43
N LYS A 35 3.40 -12.01 -32.55
CA LYS A 35 2.87 -11.01 -33.49
C LYS A 35 1.84 -10.09 -32.84
N THR A 36 0.85 -10.66 -32.14
CA THR A 36 -0.21 -9.90 -31.46
C THR A 36 0.37 -9.01 -30.35
N ALA A 37 1.36 -9.49 -29.61
CA ALA A 37 2.07 -8.73 -28.58
C ALA A 37 2.80 -7.51 -29.17
N VAL A 38 3.38 -7.64 -30.37
CA VAL A 38 4.00 -6.52 -31.09
C VAL A 38 2.94 -5.53 -31.59
N GLU A 39 1.82 -6.02 -32.15
CA GLU A 39 0.72 -5.18 -32.63
C GLU A 39 0.02 -4.42 -31.48
N CYS A 40 -0.08 -5.05 -30.32
CA CYS A 40 -0.72 -4.52 -29.11
C CYS A 40 0.30 -4.10 -28.05
N ILE A 41 1.41 -3.48 -28.47
CA ILE A 41 2.52 -3.08 -27.56
C ILE A 41 2.05 -2.22 -26.38
N ASN A 42 1.02 -1.40 -26.59
CA ASN A 42 0.45 -0.52 -25.57
C ASN A 42 -0.05 -1.31 -24.35
N VAL A 43 -0.58 -2.51 -24.55
CA VAL A 43 -1.06 -3.38 -23.46
C VAL A 43 0.13 -3.81 -22.57
N ILE A 44 1.26 -4.15 -23.19
CA ILE A 44 2.48 -4.53 -22.48
C ILE A 44 3.05 -3.33 -21.73
N GLU A 45 3.07 -2.15 -22.35
CA GLU A 45 3.51 -0.92 -21.70
C GLU A 45 2.63 -0.53 -20.53
N MET A 46 1.30 -0.59 -20.67
CA MET A 46 0.35 -0.32 -19.59
C MET A 46 0.61 -1.26 -18.40
N MET A 47 0.81 -2.54 -18.67
CA MET A 47 1.03 -3.54 -17.63
C MET A 47 2.38 -3.37 -16.92
N LYS A 48 3.42 -2.95 -17.65
CA LYS A 48 4.72 -2.55 -17.07
C LYS A 48 4.60 -1.30 -16.21
N LYS A 49 3.90 -0.26 -16.70
CA LYS A 49 3.68 1.00 -15.97
C LYS A 49 2.91 0.78 -14.68
N SER A 50 1.96 -0.15 -14.69
CA SER A 50 1.10 -0.47 -13.54
C SER A 50 1.75 -1.46 -12.56
N ASP A 51 2.99 -1.87 -12.82
CA ASP A 51 3.82 -2.75 -11.97
C ASP A 51 3.14 -4.08 -11.56
N LEU A 52 2.26 -4.63 -12.42
CA LEU A 52 1.42 -5.79 -12.08
C LEU A 52 2.18 -7.13 -12.03
N TYR A 53 3.46 -7.14 -12.42
CA TYR A 53 4.34 -8.32 -12.40
C TYR A 53 5.51 -8.18 -11.42
N SER A 54 5.52 -7.17 -10.55
CA SER A 54 6.52 -7.11 -9.47
C SER A 54 6.27 -8.15 -8.39
N THR A 55 7.17 -8.23 -7.41
CA THR A 55 7.07 -9.15 -6.26
C THR A 55 5.75 -9.04 -5.51
N ASN A 56 5.13 -7.84 -5.52
CA ASN A 56 3.80 -7.60 -4.94
C ASN A 56 2.70 -7.44 -6.01
N GLY A 57 3.07 -7.32 -7.29
CA GLY A 57 2.16 -7.05 -8.40
C GLY A 57 1.13 -8.16 -8.61
N GLN A 58 1.51 -9.43 -8.42
CA GLN A 58 0.58 -10.55 -8.54
C GLN A 58 -0.54 -10.49 -7.49
N ARG A 59 -0.20 -10.12 -6.25
CA ARG A 59 -1.19 -9.92 -5.18
C ARG A 59 -2.10 -8.74 -5.50
N ARG A 60 -1.52 -7.60 -5.92
CA ARG A 60 -2.29 -6.41 -6.34
C ARG A 60 -3.27 -6.74 -7.45
N PHE A 61 -2.82 -7.49 -8.46
CA PHE A 61 -3.66 -7.94 -9.57
C PHE A 61 -4.85 -8.79 -9.09
N GLN A 62 -4.64 -9.70 -8.14
CA GLN A 62 -5.71 -10.52 -7.56
C GLN A 62 -6.73 -9.67 -6.79
N GLU A 63 -6.26 -8.73 -5.97
CA GLU A 63 -7.13 -7.82 -5.21
C GLU A 63 -7.98 -6.93 -6.15
N LEU A 64 -7.35 -6.36 -7.18
CA LEU A 64 -8.04 -5.60 -8.24
C LEU A 64 -9.08 -6.45 -8.96
N ARG A 65 -8.71 -7.66 -9.37
CA ARG A 65 -9.61 -8.59 -10.05
C ARG A 65 -10.85 -8.84 -9.18
N ASP A 66 -10.66 -9.20 -7.92
CA ASP A 66 -11.76 -9.58 -7.03
C ASP A 66 -12.69 -8.38 -6.73
N ASN A 67 -12.11 -7.19 -6.55
CA ASN A 67 -12.84 -5.94 -6.40
C ASN A 67 -13.67 -5.61 -7.65
N LEU A 68 -13.06 -5.64 -8.83
CA LEU A 68 -13.74 -5.33 -10.10
C LEU A 68 -14.79 -6.39 -10.45
N THR A 69 -14.54 -7.68 -10.17
CA THR A 69 -15.52 -8.75 -10.34
C THR A 69 -16.76 -8.50 -9.49
N THR A 70 -16.57 -8.02 -8.24
CA THR A 70 -17.69 -7.67 -7.36
C THR A 70 -18.45 -6.45 -7.86
N GLN A 71 -17.75 -5.41 -8.34
CA GLN A 71 -18.37 -4.19 -8.84
C GLN A 71 -19.13 -4.39 -10.17
N PHE A 72 -18.64 -5.28 -11.05
CA PHE A 72 -19.19 -5.48 -12.39
C PHE A 72 -20.17 -6.64 -12.51
N GLN A 73 -20.63 -7.22 -11.39
CA GLN A 73 -21.57 -8.36 -11.40
C GLN A 73 -22.81 -8.14 -12.27
N LEU A 74 -23.28 -6.90 -12.39
CA LEU A 74 -24.47 -6.53 -13.19
C LEU A 74 -24.12 -5.69 -14.43
N GLN A 75 -22.84 -5.57 -14.79
CA GLN A 75 -22.36 -4.75 -15.90
C GLN A 75 -21.70 -5.63 -16.96
N GLU A 76 -22.51 -6.21 -17.85
CA GLU A 76 -22.07 -7.21 -18.84
C GLU A 76 -20.87 -6.77 -19.68
N PHE A 77 -20.87 -5.52 -20.16
CA PHE A 77 -19.77 -4.98 -20.95
C PHE A 77 -18.45 -4.89 -20.17
N ASN A 78 -18.49 -4.37 -18.94
CA ASN A 78 -17.30 -4.25 -18.10
C ASN A 78 -16.80 -5.63 -17.63
N ASN A 79 -17.72 -6.57 -17.38
CA ASN A 79 -17.37 -7.93 -17.03
C ASN A 79 -16.68 -8.68 -18.19
N MET A 80 -17.12 -8.45 -19.43
CA MET A 80 -16.46 -8.98 -20.63
C MET A 80 -15.02 -8.44 -20.77
N ILE A 81 -14.82 -7.13 -20.57
CA ILE A 81 -13.49 -6.52 -20.59
C ILE A 81 -12.64 -7.07 -19.44
N LEU A 82 -13.18 -7.20 -18.23
CA LEU A 82 -12.47 -7.75 -17.08
C LEU A 82 -11.99 -9.19 -17.34
N ASN A 83 -12.84 -10.06 -17.88
CA ASN A 83 -12.46 -11.42 -18.24
C ASN A 83 -11.34 -11.44 -19.30
N SER A 84 -11.44 -10.56 -20.29
CA SER A 84 -10.39 -10.40 -21.30
C SER A 84 -9.07 -9.90 -20.70
N TRP A 85 -9.14 -9.05 -19.67
CA TRP A 85 -7.97 -8.53 -18.96
C TRP A 85 -7.28 -9.64 -18.17
N ILE A 86 -8.05 -10.49 -17.50
CA ILE A 86 -7.55 -11.64 -16.74
C ILE A 86 -6.80 -12.62 -17.64
N MET A 87 -7.39 -12.95 -18.80
CA MET A 87 -6.75 -13.81 -19.78
C MET A 87 -5.48 -13.16 -20.35
N THR A 88 -5.55 -11.88 -20.67
CA THR A 88 -4.42 -11.11 -21.21
C THR A 88 -3.25 -11.07 -20.23
N TYR A 89 -3.49 -10.92 -18.92
CA TYR A 89 -2.45 -10.95 -17.90
C TYR A 89 -1.62 -12.24 -17.94
N SER A 90 -2.27 -13.39 -18.13
CA SER A 90 -1.54 -14.67 -18.20
C SER A 90 -0.73 -14.80 -19.51
N LEU A 91 -1.23 -14.24 -20.61
CA LEU A 91 -0.61 -14.39 -21.94
C LEU A 91 0.60 -13.50 -22.17
N ILE A 92 0.62 -12.31 -21.57
CA ILE A 92 1.67 -11.30 -21.86
C ILE A 92 2.85 -11.36 -20.88
N GLU A 93 2.76 -12.15 -19.82
CA GLU A 93 3.81 -12.28 -18.79
C GLU A 93 5.23 -12.50 -19.39
N PRO A 94 5.44 -13.33 -20.42
CA PRO A 94 6.78 -13.52 -21.00
C PRO A 94 7.38 -12.27 -21.65
N PHE A 95 6.56 -11.27 -22.00
CA PHE A 95 6.97 -10.03 -22.66
C PHE A 95 7.19 -8.87 -21.68
N THR A 96 6.75 -9.01 -20.43
CA THR A 96 6.91 -7.96 -19.41
C THR A 96 8.31 -7.96 -18.81
N PHE A 97 8.94 -9.13 -18.70
CA PHE A 97 10.30 -9.25 -18.20
C PHE A 97 11.35 -9.24 -19.31
N LYS A 98 12.51 -8.64 -19.04
CA LYS A 98 13.65 -8.73 -19.94
C LYS A 98 14.21 -10.16 -19.89
N ALA A 99 14.19 -10.86 -21.01
CA ALA A 99 14.80 -12.18 -21.13
C ALA A 99 16.34 -12.09 -21.03
N LYS A 100 16.98 -13.12 -20.46
CA LYS A 100 18.44 -13.19 -20.30
C LYS A 100 19.15 -13.54 -21.61
N SER A 101 18.49 -14.32 -22.45
CA SER A 101 18.94 -14.73 -23.78
C SER A 101 17.73 -14.96 -24.69
N PHE A 102 18.00 -15.18 -25.99
CA PHE A 102 16.98 -15.60 -26.95
C PHE A 102 16.36 -16.94 -26.56
N ASP A 103 17.17 -17.93 -26.17
CA ASP A 103 16.68 -19.26 -25.77
C ASP A 103 15.79 -19.18 -24.51
N ASP A 104 16.14 -18.34 -23.53
CA ASP A 104 15.31 -18.07 -22.35
C ASP A 104 13.95 -17.47 -22.75
N PHE A 105 13.92 -16.55 -23.71
CA PHE A 105 12.66 -15.99 -24.22
C PHE A 105 11.80 -17.04 -24.91
N ILE A 106 12.38 -17.83 -25.81
CA ILE A 106 11.67 -18.88 -26.55
C ILE A 106 11.12 -19.95 -25.60
N LEU A 107 11.91 -20.34 -24.60
CA LEU A 107 11.49 -21.32 -23.59
C LEU A 107 10.30 -20.80 -22.76
N ARG A 108 10.31 -19.53 -22.33
CA ARG A 108 9.19 -18.93 -21.60
C ARG A 108 7.91 -18.84 -22.43
N ILE A 109 8.01 -18.51 -23.71
CA ILE A 109 6.85 -18.51 -24.60
C ILE A 109 6.33 -19.93 -24.79
N GLY A 110 7.20 -20.92 -25.00
CA GLY A 110 6.80 -22.31 -25.19
C GLY A 110 6.19 -22.97 -23.94
N GLN A 111 6.35 -22.36 -22.76
CA GLN A 111 5.73 -22.82 -21.52
C GLN A 111 4.25 -22.41 -21.39
N ILE A 112 3.75 -21.50 -22.23
CA ILE A 112 2.34 -21.09 -22.19
C ILE A 112 1.47 -22.21 -22.76
N SER A 113 0.98 -23.08 -21.89
CA SER A 113 0.04 -24.15 -22.26
C SER A 113 -1.35 -23.60 -22.64
N ASN A 114 -2.06 -24.31 -23.52
CA ASN A 114 -3.47 -24.04 -23.89
C ASN A 114 -3.70 -22.73 -24.65
N LEU A 115 -2.78 -22.36 -25.55
CA LEU A 115 -2.92 -21.17 -26.38
C LEU A 115 -3.92 -21.40 -27.53
N GLU A 116 -5.18 -21.03 -27.30
CA GLU A 116 -6.20 -21.05 -28.35
C GLU A 116 -6.18 -19.75 -29.16
N GLU A 117 -6.63 -19.81 -30.41
CA GLU A 117 -6.74 -18.61 -31.27
C GLU A 117 -7.73 -17.59 -30.70
N SER A 118 -8.77 -18.07 -30.02
CA SER A 118 -9.72 -17.27 -29.23
C SER A 118 -9.04 -16.46 -28.14
N SER A 119 -7.96 -17.00 -27.54
CA SER A 119 -7.25 -16.37 -26.43
C SER A 119 -6.51 -15.11 -26.84
N LEU A 120 -6.02 -15.07 -28.09
CA LEU A 120 -5.34 -13.90 -28.66
C LEU A 120 -6.30 -12.72 -28.86
N ASN A 121 -7.59 -12.99 -29.07
CA ASN A 121 -8.60 -11.94 -29.20
C ASN A 121 -8.77 -11.14 -27.90
N HIS A 122 -8.52 -11.74 -26.73
CA HIS A 122 -8.57 -11.00 -25.47
C HIS A 122 -7.54 -9.87 -25.42
N ILE A 123 -6.33 -10.09 -25.95
CA ILE A 123 -5.29 -9.05 -26.00
C ILE A 123 -5.77 -7.87 -26.87
N LYS A 124 -6.41 -8.17 -28.00
CA LYS A 124 -6.97 -7.15 -28.91
C LYS A 124 -8.12 -6.39 -28.26
N VAL A 125 -9.06 -7.09 -27.61
CA VAL A 125 -10.16 -6.47 -26.86
C VAL A 125 -9.62 -5.51 -25.80
N ILE A 126 -8.54 -5.88 -25.11
CA ILE A 126 -7.90 -5.01 -24.12
C ILE A 126 -7.19 -3.83 -24.77
N ASN A 127 -6.52 -4.04 -25.89
CA ASN A 127 -5.91 -2.95 -26.64
C ASN A 127 -6.94 -1.93 -27.12
N ASP A 128 -8.10 -2.39 -27.60
CA ASP A 128 -9.19 -1.53 -28.06
C ASP A 128 -9.86 -0.77 -26.89
N ASN A 129 -9.86 -1.37 -25.70
CA ASN A 129 -10.46 -0.80 -24.48
C ASN A 129 -9.42 -0.32 -23.47
N ILE A 130 -8.20 -0.03 -23.93
CA ILE A 130 -7.05 0.19 -23.03
C ILE A 130 -7.26 1.39 -22.10
N GLN A 131 -7.99 2.40 -22.54
CA GLN A 131 -8.32 3.57 -21.73
C GLN A 131 -9.20 3.22 -20.52
N ILE A 132 -10.15 2.30 -20.69
CA ILE A 132 -11.05 1.85 -19.62
C ILE A 132 -10.25 1.08 -18.57
N VAL A 133 -9.39 0.17 -19.00
CA VAL A 133 -8.54 -0.62 -18.10
C VAL A 133 -7.53 0.27 -17.38
N THR A 134 -6.91 1.21 -18.10
CA THR A 134 -6.02 2.22 -17.50
C THR A 134 -6.76 3.05 -16.45
N MET A 135 -7.99 3.45 -16.73
CA MET A 135 -8.84 4.16 -15.78
C MET A 135 -9.14 3.32 -14.53
N TRP A 136 -9.40 2.00 -14.65
CA TRP A 136 -9.58 1.14 -13.46
C TRP A 136 -8.32 1.08 -12.60
N LEU A 137 -7.16 0.94 -13.25
CA LEU A 137 -5.86 0.91 -12.57
C LEU A 137 -5.56 2.24 -11.87
N SER A 138 -5.89 3.37 -12.51
CA SER A 138 -5.75 4.70 -11.91
C SER A 138 -6.83 5.03 -10.86
N ALA A 139 -8.05 4.51 -11.01
CA ALA A 139 -9.15 4.74 -10.07
C ALA A 139 -8.87 4.10 -8.70
N GLU A 140 -8.27 2.91 -8.68
CA GLU A 140 -7.72 2.31 -7.46
C GLU A 140 -6.68 3.25 -6.82
N GLU A 141 -5.70 3.74 -7.58
CA GLU A 141 -4.68 4.66 -7.07
C GLU A 141 -5.29 5.94 -6.48
N THR A 142 -6.33 6.51 -7.11
CA THR A 142 -7.03 7.68 -6.58
C THR A 142 -7.91 7.39 -5.36
N THR A 143 -8.57 6.24 -5.28
CA THR A 143 -9.40 5.87 -4.12
C THR A 143 -8.56 5.45 -2.92
N VAL A 144 -7.43 4.79 -3.15
CA VAL A 144 -6.41 4.51 -2.13
C VAL A 144 -5.79 5.82 -1.63
N LEU A 145 -5.48 6.76 -2.53
CA LEU A 145 -5.01 8.10 -2.18
C LEU A 145 -6.05 8.86 -1.33
N ASP A 146 -7.31 8.89 -1.74
CA ASP A 146 -8.36 9.59 -1.00
C ASP A 146 -8.60 8.94 0.38
N ASN A 147 -8.60 7.62 0.46
CA ASN A 147 -8.69 6.90 1.73
C ASN A 147 -7.50 7.18 2.65
N ALA A 148 -6.27 7.21 2.10
CA ALA A 148 -5.08 7.54 2.86
C ALA A 148 -5.12 8.99 3.38
N LEU A 149 -5.57 9.94 2.55
CA LEU A 149 -5.72 11.35 2.94
C LEU A 149 -6.84 11.55 3.97
N ILE A 150 -7.95 10.83 3.86
CA ILE A 150 -9.04 10.85 4.85
C ILE A 150 -8.56 10.28 6.18
N THR A 151 -7.89 9.12 6.17
CA THR A 151 -7.31 8.53 7.37
C THR A 151 -6.32 9.48 8.04
N MET A 152 -5.48 10.15 7.26
CA MET A 152 -4.57 11.20 7.74
C MET A 152 -5.30 12.33 8.45
N GLU A 153 -6.34 12.88 7.83
CA GLU A 153 -7.13 13.97 8.39
C GLU A 153 -7.73 13.58 9.74
N HIS A 154 -8.29 12.37 9.84
CA HIS A 154 -8.90 11.89 11.08
C HIS A 154 -7.89 11.55 12.16
N LEU A 155 -6.68 11.08 11.81
CA LEU A 155 -5.59 10.89 12.75
C LEU A 155 -5.16 12.20 13.40
N TYR A 156 -5.07 13.29 12.64
CA TYR A 156 -4.75 14.59 13.22
C TYR A 156 -5.86 15.21 14.07
N LYS A 157 -7.13 14.92 13.73
CA LYS A 157 -8.29 15.42 14.49
C LYS A 157 -8.57 14.64 15.77
N SER A 158 -8.40 13.32 15.73
CA SER A 158 -8.93 12.41 16.76
C SER A 158 -8.00 11.26 17.14
N GLY A 159 -6.81 11.21 16.54
CA GLY A 159 -5.90 10.07 16.65
C GLY A 159 -5.35 9.84 18.05
N SER A 160 -5.14 8.58 18.39
CA SER A 160 -4.40 8.14 19.57
C SER A 160 -3.65 6.85 19.22
N PHE A 161 -2.57 6.54 19.91
CA PHE A 161 -1.94 5.24 19.79
C PHE A 161 -1.77 4.58 21.14
N ARG A 162 -1.87 3.25 21.16
CA ARG A 162 -1.72 2.42 22.34
C ARG A 162 -0.66 1.37 22.11
N VAL A 163 0.21 1.19 23.10
CA VAL A 163 1.25 0.15 23.10
C VAL A 163 0.90 -0.84 24.21
N TYR A 164 0.82 -2.12 23.84
CA TYR A 164 0.51 -3.22 24.75
C TYR A 164 1.78 -4.04 24.97
N LEU A 165 2.38 -3.93 26.15
CA LEU A 165 3.56 -4.67 26.55
C LEU A 165 3.14 -6.00 27.18
N ARG A 166 3.52 -7.15 26.59
CA ARG A 166 3.01 -8.47 26.98
C ARG A 166 4.07 -9.55 27.08
N HIS A 167 5.35 -9.18 27.03
CA HIS A 167 6.45 -10.12 26.87
C HIS A 167 6.60 -11.08 28.06
N LEU A 168 6.29 -10.64 29.29
CA LEU A 168 6.28 -11.52 30.47
C LEU A 168 5.20 -12.62 30.40
N THR A 169 4.10 -12.38 29.68
CA THR A 169 3.05 -13.41 29.45
C THR A 169 3.36 -14.33 28.26
N ARG A 170 4.58 -14.24 27.70
CA ARG A 170 5.02 -14.95 26.48
C ARG A 170 4.16 -14.64 25.24
N LYS A 171 3.46 -13.51 25.23
CA LYS A 171 2.73 -13.01 24.08
C LYS A 171 3.54 -11.90 23.41
N PRO A 172 3.43 -11.73 22.08
CA PRO A 172 4.06 -10.61 21.41
C PRO A 172 3.44 -9.30 21.90
N SER A 173 4.29 -8.33 22.22
CA SER A 173 3.89 -6.94 22.39
C SER A 173 3.46 -6.38 21.04
N TYR A 174 2.51 -5.45 21.01
CA TYR A 174 2.00 -4.84 19.78
C TYR A 174 1.50 -3.42 20.05
N TYR A 175 1.26 -2.65 18.99
CA TYR A 175 0.64 -1.33 19.09
C TYR A 175 -0.52 -1.18 18.10
N GLU A 176 -1.44 -0.30 18.44
CA GLU A 176 -2.60 0.05 17.63
C GLU A 176 -2.73 1.56 17.54
N VAL A 177 -3.16 2.07 16.39
CA VAL A 177 -3.44 3.49 16.20
C VAL A 177 -4.94 3.66 15.95
N GLY A 178 -5.63 4.36 16.84
CA GLY A 178 -7.07 4.59 16.77
C GLY A 178 -7.43 6.01 16.36
N TYR A 179 -8.51 6.17 15.60
CA TYR A 179 -9.11 7.47 15.25
C TYR A 179 -10.64 7.38 15.18
N VAL A 180 -11.31 8.51 15.12
CA VAL A 180 -12.77 8.60 15.15
C VAL A 180 -13.28 9.40 13.95
N ILE A 181 -14.29 8.85 13.28
CA ILE A 181 -15.06 9.53 12.23
C ILE A 181 -16.47 9.82 12.75
N GLU A 182 -16.89 11.08 12.64
CA GLU A 182 -18.28 11.46 12.90
C GLU A 182 -19.12 11.15 11.66
N ARG A 183 -20.08 10.24 11.80
CA ARG A 183 -21.01 9.95 10.69
C ARG A 183 -21.92 11.15 10.49
N ILE A 184 -21.73 11.87 9.39
CA ILE A 184 -22.72 12.84 8.90
C ILE A 184 -23.93 12.01 8.46
N GLN A 185 -24.99 11.97 9.27
CA GLN A 185 -26.29 11.55 8.75
C GLN A 185 -26.67 12.59 7.71
N GLY A 186 -26.57 12.21 6.43
CA GLY A 186 -27.10 13.01 5.34
C GLY A 186 -28.53 13.34 5.69
N GLY A 187 -28.80 14.63 5.91
CA GLY A 187 -30.15 15.11 6.11
C GLY A 187 -30.97 14.67 4.90
N ILE A 188 -31.82 13.67 5.09
CA ILE A 188 -32.98 13.49 4.23
C ILE A 188 -33.70 14.81 4.38
N LYS A 189 -33.53 15.70 3.39
CA LYS A 189 -34.41 16.86 3.23
C LYS A 189 -35.80 16.25 3.11
N LYS A 190 -36.57 16.28 4.20
CA LYS A 190 -38.02 16.14 4.12
C LYS A 190 -38.45 17.16 3.07
N ALA A 191 -39.12 16.67 2.02
CA ALA A 191 -39.74 17.54 1.05
C ALA A 191 -40.65 18.54 1.79
N PRO A 192 -40.68 19.82 1.38
CA PRO A 192 -41.54 20.79 2.02
C PRO A 192 -42.98 20.50 1.60
N GLY A 193 -43.74 19.87 2.48
CA GLY A 193 -45.13 19.53 2.25
C GLY A 193 -45.53 18.29 3.04
N ASP A 194 -45.64 18.46 4.36
CA ASP A 194 -46.71 17.86 5.16
C ASP A 194 -46.60 18.45 6.57
N ASP A 195 -47.39 19.52 6.76
CA ASP A 195 -47.78 20.01 8.08
C ASP A 195 -48.61 18.90 8.75
N ASP A 196 -48.08 18.29 9.79
CA ASP A 196 -48.82 18.16 11.05
C ASP A 196 -47.96 17.51 12.15
N LYS A 197 -47.78 18.29 13.22
CA LYS A 197 -47.67 17.90 14.63
C LYS A 197 -46.92 16.60 14.92
N GLN A 198 -45.62 16.74 15.24
CA GLN A 198 -45.02 15.83 16.21
C GLN A 198 -44.04 16.59 17.11
N GLU A 199 -44.27 16.41 18.40
CA GLU A 199 -43.57 17.01 19.52
C GLU A 199 -42.05 16.88 19.37
N VAL A 200 -41.39 17.99 19.70
CA VAL A 200 -39.93 18.10 19.78
C VAL A 200 -39.46 17.20 20.92
N ASN A 201 -39.14 15.95 20.59
CA ASN A 201 -38.25 15.14 21.41
C ASN A 201 -36.83 15.67 21.20
N ASP A 202 -36.38 16.53 22.13
CA ASP A 202 -35.01 16.96 22.33
C ASP A 202 -34.09 15.80 22.82
N GLU A 203 -34.27 14.60 22.27
CA GLU A 203 -33.28 13.51 22.38
C GLU A 203 -32.32 13.60 21.20
N ILE A 204 -31.32 14.45 21.37
CA ILE A 204 -29.91 14.11 21.11
C ILE A 204 -29.72 13.32 19.80
N ILE A 205 -29.60 14.05 18.69
CA ILE A 205 -28.90 13.56 17.50
C ILE A 205 -27.42 13.43 17.89
N GLN A 206 -27.07 12.40 18.66
CA GLN A 206 -25.70 12.02 18.93
C GLN A 206 -25.13 11.54 17.59
N ALA A 207 -24.32 12.39 16.94
CA ALA A 207 -23.52 11.98 15.80
C ALA A 207 -22.81 10.67 16.17
N LYS A 208 -23.20 9.56 15.52
CA LYS A 208 -22.67 8.24 15.84
C LYS A 208 -21.19 8.24 15.46
N LYS A 209 -20.33 8.42 16.46
CA LYS A 209 -18.87 8.38 16.33
C LYS A 209 -18.47 6.93 16.08
N ILE A 210 -17.87 6.68 14.92
CA ILE A 210 -17.32 5.37 14.58
C ILE A 210 -15.83 5.42 14.91
N GLN A 211 -15.40 4.55 15.82
CA GLN A 211 -13.99 4.37 16.15
C GLN A 211 -13.37 3.35 15.20
N PHE A 212 -12.23 3.72 14.62
CA PHE A 212 -11.38 2.87 13.80
C PHE A 212 -10.10 2.57 14.57
N LEU A 213 -9.58 1.37 14.40
CA LEU A 213 -8.32 0.90 14.97
C LEU A 213 -7.50 0.29 13.84
N LEU A 214 -6.30 0.83 13.64
CA LEU A 214 -5.31 0.33 12.70
C LEU A 214 -4.36 -0.58 13.45
N SER A 215 -4.25 -1.83 13.00
CA SER A 215 -3.23 -2.76 13.47
C SER A 215 -1.85 -2.40 12.90
N MET A 216 -0.78 -3.03 13.40
CA MET A 216 0.57 -2.82 12.86
C MET A 216 0.66 -3.09 11.35
N SER A 217 -0.03 -4.12 10.85
CA SER A 217 -0.05 -4.43 9.41
C SER A 217 -0.80 -3.37 8.60
N ASP A 218 -1.88 -2.81 9.15
CA ASP A 218 -2.65 -1.76 8.48
C ASP A 218 -1.86 -0.45 8.45
N ILE A 219 -1.05 -0.19 9.48
CA ILE A 219 -0.14 0.96 9.56
C ILE A 219 1.00 0.81 8.56
N ASP A 220 1.58 -0.38 8.43
CA ASP A 220 2.58 -0.68 7.40
C ASP A 220 2.00 -0.49 5.99
N ASP A 221 0.77 -0.95 5.77
CA ASP A 221 0.07 -0.75 4.52
C ASP A 221 -0.18 0.74 4.23
N HIS A 222 -0.67 1.46 5.23
CA HIS A 222 -0.92 2.90 5.12
C HIS A 222 0.37 3.70 4.86
N LYS A 223 1.50 3.37 5.51
CA LYS A 223 2.81 3.98 5.20
C LYS A 223 3.25 3.69 3.76
N ARG A 224 3.03 2.46 3.26
CA ARG A 224 3.33 2.13 1.87
C ARG A 224 2.48 2.97 0.92
N GLN A 225 1.17 3.05 1.15
CA GLN A 225 0.25 3.88 0.37
C GLN A 225 0.72 5.35 0.34
N LEU A 226 1.02 5.94 1.51
CA LEU A 226 1.55 7.31 1.61
C LEU A 226 2.89 7.50 0.89
N THR A 227 3.77 6.50 0.92
CA THR A 227 5.06 6.55 0.22
C THR A 227 4.88 6.57 -1.29
N PHE A 228 3.97 5.75 -1.84
CA PHE A 228 3.58 5.82 -3.25
C PHE A 228 3.00 7.19 -3.60
N CYS A 229 2.11 7.72 -2.75
CA CYS A 229 1.52 9.05 -2.93
C CYS A 229 2.59 10.17 -3.00
N ASN A 230 3.69 10.04 -2.27
CA ASN A 230 4.76 11.04 -2.27
C ASN A 230 5.55 11.09 -3.60
N VAL A 231 5.59 9.97 -4.34
CA VAL A 231 6.27 9.85 -5.64
C VAL A 231 5.43 10.49 -6.75
N ASP A 232 4.11 10.28 -6.73
CA ASP A 232 3.18 10.74 -7.78
C ASP A 232 2.69 12.18 -7.59
N VAL A 233 2.80 12.73 -6.37
CA VAL A 233 2.54 14.16 -6.12
C VAL A 233 3.70 15.01 -6.67
N GLN A 234 3.81 15.07 -8.00
CA GLN A 234 4.73 15.96 -8.70
C GLN A 234 4.13 17.37 -8.88
N GLN A 235 4.92 18.36 -8.47
CA GLN A 235 4.89 19.81 -8.71
C GLN A 235 3.63 20.64 -8.38
N ASN A 236 2.40 20.13 -8.50
CA ASN A 236 1.19 20.96 -8.38
C ASN A 236 0.54 20.98 -6.98
N LEU A 237 0.99 20.15 -6.02
CA LEU A 237 0.38 20.03 -4.69
C LEU A 237 1.43 19.96 -3.56
N ILE A 238 2.34 20.93 -3.51
CA ILE A 238 3.42 21.07 -2.49
C ILE A 238 2.90 20.85 -1.06
N TYR A 239 1.67 21.28 -0.78
CA TYR A 239 1.04 21.15 0.52
C TYR A 239 0.65 19.70 0.89
N LYS A 240 0.09 18.93 -0.05
CA LYS A 240 -0.22 17.51 0.21
C LYS A 240 1.06 16.72 0.49
N LYS A 241 2.17 17.09 -0.17
CA LYS A 241 3.49 16.51 0.07
C LYS A 241 4.01 16.77 1.48
N ALA A 242 3.89 18.01 1.99
CA ALA A 242 4.29 18.32 3.37
C ALA A 242 3.48 17.52 4.40
N LEU A 243 2.17 17.40 4.18
CA LEU A 243 1.27 16.61 5.02
C LEU A 243 1.62 15.11 5.02
N ILE A 244 1.81 14.52 3.84
CA ILE A 244 2.22 13.12 3.68
C ILE A 244 3.56 12.87 4.40
N ASN A 245 4.55 13.74 4.22
CA ASN A 245 5.84 13.63 4.89
C ASN A 245 5.72 13.75 6.42
N GLY A 246 4.90 14.69 6.88
CA GLY A 246 4.61 14.87 8.31
C GLY A 246 3.97 13.62 8.91
N GLN A 247 3.03 13.00 8.21
CA GLN A 247 2.36 11.80 8.68
C GLN A 247 3.27 10.57 8.67
N LEU A 248 4.08 10.39 7.62
CA LEU A 248 5.10 9.33 7.57
C LEU A 248 6.07 9.47 8.75
N LYS A 249 6.55 10.69 9.03
CA LYS A 249 7.42 10.95 10.18
C LYS A 249 6.73 10.67 11.51
N LEU A 250 5.46 11.08 11.66
CA LEU A 250 4.67 10.81 12.85
C LEU A 250 4.54 9.30 13.11
N LEU A 251 4.17 8.51 12.10
CA LEU A 251 4.05 7.05 12.22
C LEU A 251 5.40 6.40 12.55
N GLN A 252 6.49 6.91 11.95
CA GLN A 252 7.84 6.46 12.29
C GLN A 252 8.21 6.75 13.76
N THR A 253 7.83 7.92 14.29
CA THR A 253 8.04 8.24 15.70
C THR A 253 7.22 7.33 16.62
N VAL A 254 5.98 6.98 16.25
CA VAL A 254 5.16 6.01 16.99
C VAL A 254 5.86 4.65 17.06
N GLU A 255 6.43 4.17 15.95
CA GLU A 255 7.21 2.94 15.91
C GLU A 255 8.47 3.00 16.79
N ASN A 256 9.17 4.13 16.78
CA ASN A 256 10.33 4.34 17.64
C ASN A 256 9.96 4.26 19.13
N ILE A 257 8.82 4.84 19.52
CA ILE A 257 8.27 4.75 20.89
C ILE A 257 7.92 3.31 21.24
N TYR A 258 7.23 2.59 20.34
CA TYR A 258 6.93 1.17 20.52
C TYR A 258 8.20 0.33 20.75
N HIS A 259 9.23 0.54 19.93
CA HIS A 259 10.48 -0.20 20.04
C HIS A 259 11.24 0.08 21.33
N ILE A 260 11.30 1.33 21.80
CA ILE A 260 11.99 1.64 23.06
C ILE A 260 11.24 1.12 24.28
N LEU A 261 9.90 1.18 24.28
CA LEU A 261 9.09 0.57 25.33
C LEU A 261 9.27 -0.95 25.39
N THR A 262 9.34 -1.61 24.23
CA THR A 262 9.64 -3.04 24.16
C THR A 262 11.04 -3.35 24.71
N LYS A 263 12.05 -2.51 24.42
CA LYS A 263 13.39 -2.66 24.99
C LYS A 263 13.40 -2.48 26.52
N LEU A 264 12.66 -1.51 27.05
CA LEU A 264 12.50 -1.31 28.49
C LEU A 264 11.82 -2.51 29.16
N GLU A 265 10.81 -3.09 28.53
CA GLU A 265 10.16 -4.33 28.99
C GLU A 265 11.16 -5.49 29.01
N LEU A 266 11.90 -5.71 27.91
CA LEU A 266 12.91 -6.77 27.79
C LEU A 266 14.09 -6.59 28.76
N ALA A 267 14.42 -5.35 29.10
CA ALA A 267 15.44 -5.03 30.09
C ALA A 267 14.99 -5.27 31.54
N GLY A 268 13.72 -5.65 31.76
CA GLY A 268 13.21 -5.90 33.11
C GLY A 268 12.95 -4.62 33.90
N HIS A 269 12.75 -3.47 33.24
CA HIS A 269 12.46 -2.22 33.95
C HIS A 269 11.10 -2.31 34.64
N PRO A 270 11.01 -2.08 35.97
CA PRO A 270 9.80 -2.37 36.76
C PRO A 270 8.57 -1.58 36.28
N ASP A 271 8.75 -0.31 35.93
CA ASP A 271 7.65 0.58 35.52
C ASP A 271 7.02 0.25 34.15
N TYR A 272 7.65 -0.63 33.36
CA TYR A 272 7.26 -0.96 31.99
C TYR A 272 6.96 -2.45 31.79
N GLN A 273 6.74 -3.21 32.87
CA GLN A 273 6.33 -4.62 32.78
C GLN A 273 4.80 -4.76 32.65
N LEU A 274 4.34 -5.46 31.61
CA LEU A 274 2.90 -5.77 31.40
C LEU A 274 1.98 -4.55 31.40
N ARG A 275 2.46 -3.44 30.82
CA ARG A 275 1.77 -2.15 30.86
C ARG A 275 1.17 -1.78 29.51
N ASP A 276 0.00 -1.17 29.58
CA ASP A 276 -0.66 -0.57 28.43
C ASP A 276 -0.46 0.94 28.49
N GLU A 277 0.27 1.47 27.51
CA GLU A 277 0.58 2.89 27.41
C GLU A 277 -0.27 3.53 26.31
N SER A 278 -0.90 4.67 26.59
CA SER A 278 -1.78 5.37 25.63
C SER A 278 -1.31 6.80 25.44
N TYR A 279 -1.15 7.21 24.19
CA TYR A 279 -0.66 8.52 23.82
C TYR A 279 -1.60 9.18 22.82
N ASP A 280 -1.76 10.50 22.94
CA ASP A 280 -2.57 11.30 22.03
C ASP A 280 -1.80 11.58 20.73
N ILE A 281 -2.47 11.69 19.59
CA ILE A 281 -1.88 12.16 18.33
C ILE A 281 -2.52 13.49 17.90
N ARG A 282 -3.65 13.86 18.51
CA ARG A 282 -4.45 15.01 18.12
C ARG A 282 -3.66 16.32 18.14
N LEU A 283 -3.90 17.14 17.12
CA LEU A 283 -3.37 18.50 17.04
C LEU A 283 -4.27 19.45 17.86
N GLN A 284 -3.77 19.93 19.00
CA GLN A 284 -4.60 20.63 20.01
C GLN A 284 -5.13 22.03 19.62
N GLN A 285 -4.95 22.54 18.39
CA GLN A 285 -5.26 23.96 18.09
C GLN A 285 -5.82 24.28 16.71
N ILE A 286 -6.34 23.31 15.96
CA ILE A 286 -6.89 23.61 14.62
C ILE A 286 -8.40 23.40 14.63
N GLN A 287 -9.17 24.49 14.55
CA GLN A 287 -10.57 24.45 14.14
C GLN A 287 -10.58 23.97 12.68
N THR A 288 -10.57 22.66 12.49
CA THR A 288 -10.56 22.05 11.17
C THR A 288 -11.98 22.07 10.61
N GLY A 289 -12.32 23.11 9.84
CA GLY A 289 -13.21 22.92 8.70
C GLY A 289 -12.65 21.80 7.80
N SER A 290 -13.49 21.20 6.95
CA SER A 290 -13.09 20.14 6.00
C SER A 290 -11.74 20.47 5.37
N MET A 291 -10.67 19.75 5.74
CA MET A 291 -9.29 20.09 5.33
C MET A 291 -9.07 19.84 3.84
N LEU A 292 -9.96 19.07 3.22
CA LEU A 292 -10.00 18.80 1.79
C LEU A 292 -10.56 19.98 0.96
N ASN A 293 -11.34 20.89 1.57
CA ASN A 293 -12.05 21.94 0.82
C ASN A 293 -11.46 23.35 0.98
N ASP A 294 -10.73 23.66 2.05
CA ASP A 294 -10.22 25.02 2.31
C ASP A 294 -8.72 25.18 1.98
N LEU A 295 -8.45 25.50 0.70
CA LEU A 295 -7.15 25.85 0.13
C LEU A 295 -6.68 27.28 0.49
N ARG A 296 -6.64 27.65 1.78
CA ARG A 296 -6.09 28.96 2.19
C ARG A 296 -4.66 28.82 2.73
N SER A 297 -3.71 29.49 2.07
CA SER A 297 -2.26 29.45 2.37
C SER A 297 -1.88 29.69 3.84
N HIS A 298 -2.67 30.46 4.58
CA HIS A 298 -2.43 30.77 6.00
C HIS A 298 -2.87 29.64 6.96
N GLN A 299 -3.86 28.82 6.58
CA GLN A 299 -4.24 27.64 7.36
C GLN A 299 -3.21 26.52 7.20
N ASN A 300 -2.58 26.45 6.01
CA ASN A 300 -1.58 25.43 5.67
C ASN A 300 -0.30 25.54 6.50
N ALA A 301 0.26 26.75 6.65
CA ALA A 301 1.45 26.98 7.49
C ALA A 301 1.18 26.69 8.97
N ARG A 302 -0.03 26.96 9.46
CA ARG A 302 -0.43 26.64 10.83
C ARG A 302 -0.55 25.13 11.06
N LEU A 303 -1.06 24.40 10.07
CA LEU A 303 -1.16 22.94 10.13
C LEU A 303 0.22 22.28 10.13
N ASP A 304 1.09 22.67 9.21
CA ASP A 304 2.45 22.12 9.16
C ASP A 304 3.21 22.38 10.47
N ASN A 305 3.13 23.60 11.00
CA ASN A 305 3.69 23.93 12.32
C ASN A 305 3.09 23.07 13.44
N ALA A 306 1.77 22.86 13.46
CA ALA A 306 1.14 22.02 14.48
C ALA A 306 1.59 20.55 14.39
N ILE A 307 1.73 20.02 13.18
CA ILE A 307 2.26 18.67 12.93
C ILE A 307 3.70 18.58 13.42
N GLN A 308 4.57 19.53 13.06
CA GLN A 308 5.96 19.55 13.52
C GLN A 308 6.07 19.64 15.05
N VAL A 309 5.28 20.49 15.69
CA VAL A 309 5.23 20.57 17.16
C VAL A 309 4.78 19.24 17.78
N ARG A 310 3.79 18.56 17.18
CA ARG A 310 3.34 17.27 17.71
C ARG A 310 4.41 16.19 17.57
N ILE A 311 5.08 16.14 16.42
CA ILE A 311 6.19 15.23 16.17
C ILE A 311 7.33 15.51 17.17
N GLN A 312 7.70 16.78 17.38
CA GLN A 312 8.73 17.16 18.36
C GLN A 312 8.38 16.73 19.79
N ASN A 313 7.11 16.85 20.18
CA ASN A 313 6.67 16.40 21.51
C ASN A 313 6.80 14.88 21.67
N LEU A 314 6.47 14.10 20.64
CA LEU A 314 6.63 12.64 20.64
C LEU A 314 8.10 12.22 20.53
N ASP A 315 8.92 12.95 19.77
CA ASP A 315 10.37 12.74 19.70
C ASP A 315 11.03 13.01 21.07
N SER A 316 10.63 14.08 21.76
CA SER A 316 11.09 14.38 23.12
C SER A 316 10.70 13.31 24.13
N LEU A 317 9.48 12.76 24.00
CA LEU A 317 9.03 11.62 24.79
C LEU A 317 9.90 10.38 24.52
N TYR A 318 10.18 10.08 23.26
CA TYR A 318 11.09 9.00 22.86
C TYR A 318 12.50 9.20 23.43
N ASP A 319 13.07 10.39 23.34
CA ASP A 319 14.40 10.70 23.86
C ASP A 319 14.45 10.52 25.39
N THR A 320 13.39 10.90 26.09
CA THR A 320 13.24 10.67 27.53
C THR A 320 13.22 9.18 27.86
N MET A 321 12.43 8.39 27.14
CA MET A 321 12.37 6.92 27.32
C MET A 321 13.70 6.25 27.00
N LYS A 322 14.40 6.73 25.96
CA LYS A 322 15.72 6.24 25.58
C LYS A 322 16.76 6.53 26.65
N ALA A 323 16.78 7.75 27.18
CA ALA A 323 17.66 8.10 28.30
C ALA A 323 17.37 7.25 29.55
N THR A 324 16.10 6.97 29.84
CA THR A 324 15.70 6.06 30.93
C THR A 324 16.22 4.64 30.68
N HIS A 325 16.05 4.11 29.47
CA HIS A 325 16.58 2.81 29.08
C HIS A 325 18.09 2.73 29.25
N ASP A 326 18.83 3.70 28.72
CA ASP A 326 20.28 3.68 28.75
C ASP A 326 20.82 3.78 30.19
N ARG A 327 20.19 4.61 31.03
CA ARG A 327 20.49 4.69 32.47
C ARG A 327 20.18 3.37 33.18
N TRP A 328 19.06 2.73 32.85
CA TRP A 328 18.67 1.46 33.45
C TRP A 328 19.67 0.34 33.13
N ILE A 329 20.09 0.23 31.88
CA ILE A 329 21.11 -0.75 31.46
C ILE A 329 22.43 -0.51 32.19
N GLN A 330 22.90 0.74 32.27
CA GLN A 330 24.13 1.07 33.01
C GLN A 330 24.02 0.68 34.50
N ASN A 331 22.88 0.96 35.13
CA ASN A 331 22.64 0.57 36.51
C ASN A 331 22.62 -0.95 36.67
N LEU A 332 21.93 -1.68 35.79
CA LEU A 332 21.90 -3.14 35.80
C LEU A 332 23.28 -3.76 35.65
N GLU A 333 24.11 -3.23 34.75
CA GLU A 333 25.49 -3.68 34.57
C GLU A 333 26.32 -3.45 35.83
N LYS A 334 26.19 -2.27 36.44
CA LYS A 334 26.84 -1.96 37.72
C LYS A 334 26.39 -2.92 38.83
N TYR A 335 25.09 -3.14 38.99
CA TYR A 335 24.56 -4.11 39.97
C TYR A 335 25.05 -5.53 39.73
N ARG A 336 25.19 -5.97 38.47
CA ARG A 336 25.75 -7.28 38.14
C ARG A 336 27.25 -7.38 38.40
N GLN A 337 27.98 -6.29 38.29
CA GLN A 337 29.39 -6.23 38.67
C GLN A 337 29.55 -6.32 40.19
N ASP A 338 28.72 -5.57 40.93
CA ASP A 338 28.73 -5.53 42.39
C ASP A 338 28.22 -6.84 43.02
N CYS A 339 27.27 -7.53 42.35
CA CYS A 339 26.68 -8.79 42.78
C CYS A 339 26.80 -9.88 41.69
N PRO A 340 27.92 -10.62 41.63
CA PRO A 340 28.18 -11.60 40.57
C PRO A 340 27.14 -12.72 40.44
N LEU A 341 26.43 -13.06 41.52
CA LEU A 341 25.35 -14.05 41.51
C LEU A 341 24.18 -13.63 40.61
N LEU A 342 23.96 -12.33 40.40
CA LEU A 342 22.92 -11.83 39.48
C LEU A 342 23.24 -12.09 38.00
N LYS A 343 24.49 -12.45 37.66
CA LYS A 343 24.85 -12.87 36.30
C LYS A 343 24.28 -14.25 35.94
N LEU A 344 23.87 -15.04 36.94
CA LEU A 344 23.27 -16.35 36.76
C LEU A 344 21.79 -16.28 36.34
N PHE A 345 21.17 -15.10 36.43
CA PHE A 345 19.76 -14.88 36.14
C PHE A 345 19.58 -13.96 34.93
N SER A 346 18.59 -14.28 34.10
CA SER A 346 18.16 -13.41 33.00
C SER A 346 17.58 -12.10 33.54
N ASN A 347 17.41 -11.10 32.67
CA ASN A 347 16.62 -9.89 33.00
C ASN A 347 15.12 -10.20 33.20
N ARG A 348 14.68 -11.40 32.78
CA ARG A 348 13.35 -11.94 33.03
C ARG A 348 13.27 -12.64 34.37
#